data_AF-A0A2A5MAL2-F1
#
_entry.id   AF-A0A2A5MAL2-F1
#
_cell.length_a   1.000
_cell.length_b   1.000
_cell.length_c   1.000
_cell.angle_alpha   90.00
_cell.angle_beta   90.00
_cell.angle_gamma   90.00
#
_symmetry.space_group_name_H-M   'P 1'
#
loop_
_entity.id
_entity.type
_entity.pdbx_description
1 polymer ?
#
loop_
_entity_poly.entity_id
_entity_poly.type
_entity_poly.pdbx_seq_one_letter_code
_entity_poly.pdbx_strand_id
1 'polypeptide(L)'
;MTKEEIKELVNLFAEANISKIKIKEQDGFEIELERDMCCDVPAPVCPPVPAPQPINVSVVNEAQPSQNAKSNKPSINSPMVGTFYQAPSPGAAPFV
;
A
#
# COMPACT_ATOMS: atom_id res chain seq x y z
N MET A 1 13.94 38.23 12.59
CA MET A 1 12.84 37.83 13.48
C MET A 1 13.31 37.72 14.92
N THR A 2 12.45 38.11 15.86
CA THR A 2 12.63 37.95 17.30
C THR A 2 12.04 36.61 17.76
N LYS A 3 12.51 36.10 18.90
CA LYS A 3 12.03 34.86 19.55
C LYS A 3 10.53 34.84 19.89
N GLU A 4 9.88 35.99 19.88
CA GLU A 4 8.45 36.16 20.16
C GLU A 4 7.62 35.83 18.92
N GLU A 5 8.02 36.33 17.75
CA GLU A 5 7.38 36.06 16.45
C GLU A 5 7.40 34.56 16.12
N ILE A 6 8.48 33.85 16.47
CA ILE A 6 8.58 32.39 16.24
C ILE A 6 7.55 31.63 17.09
N LYS A 7 7.31 32.05 18.34
CA LYS A 7 6.32 31.40 19.21
C LYS A 7 4.90 31.64 18.72
N GLU A 8 4.63 32.84 18.23
CA GLU A 8 3.34 33.19 17.64
C GLU A 8 3.09 32.35 16.37
N LEU A 9 4.10 32.15 15.53
CA LEU A 9 4.01 31.29 14.35
C LEU A 9 3.75 29.82 14.71
N VAL A 10 4.39 29.30 15.77
CA VAL A 10 4.16 27.94 16.29
C VAL A 10 2.73 27.78 16.81
N ASN A 11 2.21 28.78 17.53
CA ASN A 11 0.83 28.77 18.04
C ASN A 11 -0.19 28.80 16.90
N LEU A 12 0.01 29.68 15.91
CA LEU A 12 -0.85 29.75 14.73
C LEU A 12 -0.78 28.45 13.91
N PHE A 13 0.40 27.85 13.80
CA PHE A 13 0.58 26.56 13.17
C PHE A 13 -0.20 25.44 13.90
N ALA A 14 -0.21 25.46 15.25
CA ALA A 14 -1.01 24.56 16.08
C ALA A 14 -2.51 24.69 15.84
N GLU A 15 -3.03 25.91 15.76
CA GLU A 15 -4.45 26.18 15.47
C GLU A 15 -4.84 25.78 14.04
N ALA A 16 -3.96 26.01 13.06
CA ALA A 16 -4.24 25.75 11.65
C ALA A 16 -4.22 24.26 11.26
N ASN A 17 -3.85 23.35 12.18
CA ASN A 17 -3.80 21.90 11.96
C ASN A 17 -2.99 21.48 10.71
N ILE A 18 -1.93 22.22 10.38
CA ILE A 18 -1.05 21.94 9.23
C ILE A 18 0.03 20.95 9.66
N SER A 19 0.32 19.91 8.87
CA SER A 19 1.29 18.86 9.24
C SER A 19 2.75 19.24 9.00
N LYS A 20 3.05 20.10 8.02
CA LYS A 20 4.42 20.51 7.67
C LYS A 20 4.45 21.93 7.08
N ILE A 21 5.40 22.77 7.52
CA ILE A 21 5.68 24.07 6.89
C ILE A 21 7.19 24.28 6.76
N LYS A 22 7.60 24.83 5.61
CA LYS A 22 8.99 25.15 5.29
C LYS A 22 9.06 26.58 4.80
N ILE A 23 9.72 27.45 5.57
CA ILE A 23 9.89 28.88 5.24
C ILE A 23 11.37 29.12 4.90
N LYS A 24 11.62 29.72 3.73
CA LYS A 24 12.94 30.14 3.29
C LYS A 24 12.96 31.64 3.10
N GLU A 25 13.72 32.35 3.93
CA GLU A 25 13.98 33.78 3.74
C GLU A 25 15.25 34.01 2.92
N GLN A 26 15.28 35.16 2.24
CA GLN A 26 16.34 35.58 1.31
C GLN A 26 17.68 35.84 2.03
N ASP A 27 17.63 36.05 3.35
CA ASP A 27 18.78 36.21 4.25
C ASP A 27 19.42 34.87 4.69
N GLY A 28 18.99 33.74 4.12
CA GLY A 28 19.55 32.41 4.43
C GLY A 28 18.98 31.74 5.68
N PHE A 29 17.88 32.26 6.21
CA PHE A 29 17.17 31.68 7.34
C PHE A 29 16.15 30.63 6.84
N GLU A 30 16.30 29.39 7.30
CA GLU A 30 15.43 28.27 6.96
C GLU A 30 14.77 27.73 8.23
N ILE A 31 13.43 27.68 8.24
CA ILE A 31 12.63 27.13 9.33
C ILE A 31 11.80 25.97 8.77
N GLU A 32 11.94 24.80 9.39
CA GLU A 32 11.12 23.61 9.11
C GLU A 32 10.37 23.22 10.39
N LEU A 33 9.04 23.28 10.35
CA LEU A 33 8.17 22.79 11.43
C LEU A 33 7.42 21.57 10.90
N GLU A 34 7.53 20.46 11.62
CA GLU A 34 6.81 19.23 11.37
C GLU A 34 6.07 18.84 12.64
N ARG A 35 4.76 18.59 12.52
CA ARG A 35 3.97 18.04 13.62
C ARG A 35 3.94 16.54 13.45
N ASP A 36 4.53 15.83 14.40
CA ASP A 36 4.40 14.37 14.51
C ASP A 36 2.95 14.05 14.88
N MET A 37 2.10 13.92 13.85
CA MET A 37 0.80 13.28 13.97
C MET A 37 1.08 11.79 14.12
N CYS A 38 1.50 11.39 15.32
CA CYS A 38 1.42 10.01 15.74
C CYS A 38 -0.08 9.67 15.82
N CYS A 39 -0.69 9.39 14.67
CA CYS A 39 -1.89 8.61 14.61
C CYS A 39 -1.47 7.25 15.17
N ASP A 40 -1.75 7.04 16.45
CA ASP A 40 -1.87 5.72 17.04
C ASP A 40 -3.04 5.05 16.29
N VAL A 41 -2.74 4.50 15.12
CA VAL A 41 -3.68 3.69 14.37
C VAL A 41 -3.74 2.37 15.14
N PRO A 42 -4.86 2.04 15.80
CA PRO A 42 -4.96 0.76 16.49
C PRO A 42 -4.67 -0.34 15.48
N ALA A 43 -3.65 -1.16 15.79
CA ALA A 43 -3.28 -2.28 14.95
C ALA A 43 -4.52 -3.17 14.73
N PRO A 44 -4.83 -3.56 13.49
CA PRO A 44 -5.99 -4.40 13.22
C PRO A 44 -5.82 -5.73 13.96
N VAL A 45 -6.71 -5.99 14.91
CA VAL A 45 -6.77 -7.26 15.63
C VAL A 45 -7.29 -8.31 14.66
N CYS A 46 -6.41 -9.21 14.23
CA CYS A 46 -6.76 -10.27 13.28
C CYS A 46 -7.56 -11.36 14.02
N PRO A 47 -8.77 -11.74 13.56
CA PRO A 47 -9.50 -12.86 14.15
C PRO A 47 -8.76 -14.18 13.90
N PRO A 48 -8.84 -15.15 14.84
CA PRO A 48 -8.22 -16.46 14.66
C PRO A 48 -8.83 -17.18 13.45
N VAL A 49 -7.97 -17.53 12.49
CA VAL A 49 -8.33 -18.25 11.27
C VAL A 49 -8.56 -19.73 11.60
N PRO A 50 -9.66 -20.36 11.16
CA PRO A 50 -9.88 -21.79 11.34
C PRO A 50 -8.77 -22.63 10.70
N ALA A 51 -8.29 -23.65 11.41
CA ALA A 51 -7.31 -24.59 10.88
C ALA A 51 -7.91 -25.37 9.70
N PRO A 52 -7.21 -25.48 8.56
CA PRO A 52 -7.69 -26.22 7.41
C PRO A 52 -7.78 -27.72 7.75
N GLN A 53 -8.96 -28.30 7.54
CA GLN A 53 -9.17 -29.74 7.59
C GLN A 53 -8.60 -30.36 6.31
N PRO A 54 -7.87 -31.49 6.38
CA PRO A 54 -7.37 -32.15 5.19
C PRO A 54 -8.54 -32.70 4.37
N ILE A 55 -8.79 -32.10 3.21
CA ILE A 55 -9.67 -32.64 2.18
C ILE A 55 -8.81 -33.57 1.31
N ASN A 56 -9.17 -34.85 1.28
CA ASN A 56 -8.67 -35.78 0.29
C ASN A 56 -9.23 -35.39 -1.09
N VAL A 57 -8.45 -34.64 -1.86
CA VAL A 57 -8.72 -34.39 -3.28
C VAL A 57 -8.08 -35.51 -4.08
N SER A 58 -8.91 -36.40 -4.62
CA SER A 58 -8.50 -37.29 -5.71
C SER A 58 -8.16 -36.42 -6.91
N VAL A 59 -6.86 -36.27 -7.19
CA VAL A 59 -6.39 -35.54 -8.36
C VAL A 59 -6.66 -36.39 -9.61
N VAL A 60 -7.80 -36.17 -10.25
CA VAL A 60 -7.96 -36.48 -11.68
C VAL A 60 -7.26 -35.36 -12.42
N ASN A 61 -6.00 -35.63 -12.78
CA ASN A 61 -5.17 -34.73 -13.55
C ASN A 61 -5.53 -34.82 -15.04
N GLU A 62 -6.66 -34.24 -15.43
CA GLU A 62 -6.93 -33.90 -16.83
C GLU A 62 -7.70 -32.57 -16.90
N ALA A 63 -7.00 -31.47 -16.64
CA ALA A 63 -7.43 -30.16 -17.13
C ALA A 63 -7.17 -30.12 -18.64
N GLN A 64 -8.07 -30.76 -19.40
CA GLN A 64 -8.20 -30.48 -20.82
C GLN A 64 -8.46 -28.96 -20.95
N PRO A 65 -7.73 -28.21 -21.79
CA PRO A 65 -7.96 -26.79 -21.94
C PRO A 65 -9.44 -26.62 -22.31
N SER A 66 -10.22 -26.07 -21.38
CA SER A 66 -11.60 -25.74 -21.62
C SER A 66 -11.56 -24.74 -22.76
N GLN A 67 -11.91 -25.22 -23.95
CA GLN A 67 -11.97 -24.44 -25.16
C GLN A 67 -12.84 -23.26 -24.81
N ASN A 68 -12.17 -22.11 -24.64
CA ASN A 68 -12.72 -20.90 -24.07
C ASN A 68 -14.06 -20.68 -24.76
N ALA A 69 -15.16 -20.96 -24.05
CA ALA A 69 -16.47 -20.66 -24.58
C ALA A 69 -16.41 -19.15 -24.74
N LYS A 70 -16.24 -18.67 -25.98
CA LYS A 70 -16.23 -17.26 -26.32
C LYS A 70 -17.61 -16.77 -25.93
N SER A 71 -17.75 -16.43 -24.65
CA SER A 71 -18.90 -15.71 -24.19
C SER A 71 -18.82 -14.42 -24.97
N ASN A 72 -19.76 -14.23 -25.89
CA ASN A 72 -19.84 -13.03 -26.72
C ASN A 72 -20.34 -11.84 -25.87
N LYS A 73 -19.91 -11.81 -24.60
CA LYS A 73 -20.27 -10.88 -23.56
C LYS A 73 -19.07 -9.96 -23.34
N PRO A 74 -19.29 -8.67 -23.06
CA PRO A 74 -18.21 -7.78 -22.67
C PRO A 74 -17.47 -8.35 -21.45
N SER A 75 -16.16 -8.55 -21.55
CA SER A 75 -15.31 -8.88 -20.40
C SER A 75 -14.93 -7.60 -19.67
N ILE A 76 -14.96 -7.64 -18.33
CA ILE A 76 -14.39 -6.60 -17.47
C ILE A 76 -13.09 -7.15 -16.93
N ASN A 77 -11.96 -6.74 -17.52
CA ASN A 77 -10.64 -7.15 -17.05
C ASN A 77 -10.24 -6.31 -15.84
N SER A 78 -10.10 -6.94 -14.69
CA SER A 78 -9.51 -6.31 -13.51
C SER A 78 -7.98 -6.34 -13.61
N PRO A 79 -7.26 -5.28 -13.17
CA PRO A 79 -5.81 -5.31 -13.11
C PRO A 79 -5.36 -6.38 -12.11
N MET A 80 -4.44 -7.24 -12.54
CA MET A 80 -3.77 -8.17 -11.64
C MET A 80 -2.73 -7.39 -10.83
N VAL A 81 -2.83 -7.40 -9.49
CA VAL A 81 -1.86 -6.75 -8.61
C VAL A 81 -0.88 -7.78 -8.09
N GLY A 82 0.41 -7.59 -8.40
CA GLY A 82 1.49 -8.46 -7.91
C GLY A 82 2.49 -8.81 -9.01
N THR A 83 3.49 -9.63 -8.64
CA THR A 83 4.49 -10.16 -9.56
C THR A 83 4.17 -11.61 -9.90
N PHE A 84 3.95 -11.90 -11.18
CA PHE A 84 3.82 -13.28 -11.67
C PHE A 84 5.18 -13.77 -12.18
N TYR A 85 5.66 -14.88 -11.61
CA TYR A 85 6.86 -15.57 -12.09
C TYR A 85 6.44 -16.73 -13.00
N GLN A 86 6.77 -16.64 -14.28
CA GLN A 86 6.52 -17.72 -15.23
C GLN A 86 7.51 -18.90 -15.06
N ALA A 87 8.71 -18.61 -14.56
CA ALA A 87 9.80 -19.56 -14.33
C ALA A 87 10.59 -19.14 -13.08
N PRO A 88 11.34 -20.06 -12.43
CA PRO A 88 12.08 -19.78 -11.20
C PRO A 88 13.29 -18.85 -11.41
N SER A 89 13.83 -18.79 -12.63
CA SER A 89 14.91 -17.89 -13.01
C SER A 89 14.90 -17.64 -14.53
N PRO A 90 15.60 -16.60 -15.04
CA PRO A 90 15.73 -16.39 -16.47
C PRO A 90 16.32 -17.62 -17.18
N GLY A 91 15.59 -18.17 -18.15
CA GLY A 91 16.01 -19.35 -18.92
C GLY A 91 15.70 -20.70 -18.28
N ALA A 92 15.14 -20.75 -17.06
CA ALA A 92 14.65 -22.00 -16.48
C ALA A 92 13.32 -22.45 -17.09
N ALA A 93 12.98 -23.72 -16.89
CA ALA A 93 11.70 -24.28 -17.34
C ALA A 93 10.51 -23.57 -16.64
N PRO A 94 9.38 -23.40 -17.34
CA PRO A 94 8.16 -22.91 -16.74
C PRO A 94 7.67 -23.82 -15.60
N PHE A 95 6.90 -23.26 -14.67
CA PHE A 95 6.33 -24.03 -13.56
C PHE A 95 5.29 -25.09 -13.98
N VAL A 96 4.71 -24.96 -15.18
CA VAL A 96 3.68 -25.86 -15.76
C VAL A 96 4.01 -26.22 -17.20
#